data_AF-K1WLN6-F1
#
_entry.id   AF-K1WLN6-F1
#
_cell.length_a   1.000
_cell.length_b   1.000
_cell.length_c   1.000
_cell.angle_alpha   90.00
_cell.angle_beta   90.00
_cell.angle_gamma   90.00
#
_symmetry.space_group_name_H-M   'P 1'
#
loop_
_entity.id
_entity.type
_entity.pdbx_description
1 polymer ?
#
loop_
_entity_poly.entity_id
_entity_poly.type
_entity_poly.pdbx_seq_one_letter_code
_entity_poly.pdbx_strand_id
1 'polypeptide(L)'
;MAATATETAPTPSVSRDPALVSALAARNDTFTTLLSLIPQQYYVQPTQEEADSRWMKNKKRKTGEEIKEHKRKVKQEKLDPDNLPGAAVETETEEAVVAELPPALPAYSALPPAASISDLRSRMRSKLESFQKNRNFDPNSRDALEAARRQKRGEMRDKRRKERKEERRKAREEVTAKPAKNQLLVPQLPRETGEDITLPAVALPSAARGKAPLKKLSNAAQALAHLEKHNAKLAALPEEKRKEAEQRELWAKAEERARGGKVADEATVLKKAVKREEKRKLKSGQAWAERKRELEASQQASIKKRNDNIAARLQARRDKKSGKSAKDKAAAKKGKGRPGFEGKKKRA
;
A
#
# COMPACT_ATOMS: atom_id res chain seq x y z
N MET A 1 -50.88 28.10 54.38
CA MET A 1 -51.28 29.19 53.45
C MET A 1 -50.85 30.50 54.08
N ALA A 2 -49.69 31.03 53.69
CA ALA A 2 -49.34 32.46 53.67
C ALA A 2 -47.82 32.57 53.45
N ALA A 3 -47.47 33.35 52.44
CA ALA A 3 -46.15 33.46 51.85
C ALA A 3 -45.12 34.06 52.82
N THR A 4 -43.96 33.41 52.95
CA THR A 4 -42.74 34.05 53.44
C THR A 4 -42.08 34.78 52.27
N ALA A 5 -42.02 36.10 52.40
CA ALA A 5 -41.43 37.02 51.46
C ALA A 5 -39.95 36.69 51.16
N THR A 6 -39.60 36.77 49.89
CA THR A 6 -38.23 36.79 49.39
C THR A 6 -37.54 38.09 49.81
N GLU A 7 -36.71 38.02 50.85
CA GLU A 7 -35.79 39.09 51.20
C GLU A 7 -34.67 39.15 50.14
N THR A 8 -34.74 40.15 49.26
CA THR A 8 -33.67 40.44 48.30
C THR A 8 -32.66 41.34 49.00
N ALA A 9 -31.60 40.74 49.55
CA ALA A 9 -30.49 41.52 50.11
C ALA A 9 -29.65 42.16 48.98
N PRO A 10 -29.21 43.42 49.14
CA PRO A 10 -28.54 44.19 48.09
C PRO A 10 -27.13 43.65 47.85
N THR A 11 -26.83 43.25 46.62
CA THR A 11 -25.44 42.97 46.21
C THR A 11 -24.64 44.27 46.35
N PRO A 12 -23.54 44.31 47.13
CA PRO A 12 -22.68 45.48 47.17
C PRO A 12 -22.02 45.60 45.79
N SER A 13 -22.42 46.62 45.02
CA SER A 13 -21.71 47.01 43.81
C SER A 13 -20.35 47.57 44.23
N VAL A 14 -19.35 46.69 44.33
CA VAL A 14 -17.96 47.09 44.49
C VAL A 14 -17.58 47.84 43.22
N SER A 15 -17.58 49.17 43.28
CA SER A 15 -17.07 50.02 42.22
C SER A 15 -15.60 49.65 42.02
N ARG A 16 -15.31 48.91 40.96
CA ARG A 16 -13.93 48.60 40.58
C ARG A 16 -13.32 49.90 40.07
N ASP A 17 -12.32 50.40 40.78
CA ASP A 17 -11.63 51.61 40.37
C ASP A 17 -11.14 51.45 38.92
N PRO A 18 -11.58 52.33 37.99
CA PRO A 18 -11.28 52.16 36.58
C PRO A 18 -9.78 52.23 36.30
N ALA A 19 -9.03 52.96 37.13
CA ALA A 19 -7.58 53.03 37.08
C ALA A 19 -6.92 51.69 37.46
N LEU A 20 -7.47 50.96 38.43
CA LEU A 20 -6.95 49.64 38.82
C LEU A 20 -7.28 48.59 37.75
N VAL A 21 -8.46 48.65 37.15
CA VAL A 21 -8.84 47.78 36.03
C VAL A 21 -7.97 48.04 34.80
N SER A 22 -7.68 49.31 34.47
CA SER A 22 -6.80 49.65 33.35
C SER A 22 -5.35 49.22 33.61
N ALA A 23 -4.85 49.38 34.84
CA ALA A 23 -3.51 48.92 35.22
C ALA A 23 -3.39 47.38 35.17
N LEU A 24 -4.43 46.65 35.57
CA LEU A 24 -4.47 45.19 35.45
C LEU A 24 -4.56 44.74 33.99
N ALA A 25 -5.34 45.42 33.16
CA ALA A 25 -5.42 45.14 31.73
C ALA A 25 -4.05 45.37 31.06
N ALA A 26 -3.40 46.51 31.32
CA ALA A 26 -2.06 46.79 30.82
C ALA A 26 -1.03 45.74 31.26
N ARG A 27 -1.07 45.30 32.52
CA ARG A 27 -0.21 44.20 33.00
C ARG A 27 -0.52 42.88 32.30
N ASN A 28 -1.79 42.55 32.08
CA ASN A 28 -2.18 41.34 31.36
C ASN A 28 -1.71 41.37 29.89
N ASP A 29 -1.77 42.54 29.25
CA ASP A 29 -1.25 42.74 27.89
C ASP A 29 0.28 42.59 27.85
N THR A 30 1.00 43.13 28.83
CA THR A 30 2.45 42.89 28.94
C THR A 30 2.78 41.41 29.19
N PHE A 31 1.94 40.70 29.94
CA PHE A 31 2.16 39.28 30.20
C PHE A 31 1.86 38.41 28.99
N THR A 32 0.78 38.68 28.26
CA THR A 32 0.42 37.96 27.03
C THR A 32 1.43 38.20 25.91
N THR A 33 1.95 39.42 25.78
CA THR A 33 3.05 39.72 24.85
C THR A 33 4.31 38.95 25.24
N LEU A 34 4.71 38.93 26.50
CA LEU A 34 5.86 38.11 26.96
C LEU A 34 5.64 36.61 26.71
N LEU A 35 4.44 36.08 26.92
CA LEU A 35 4.10 34.70 26.60
C LEU A 35 4.16 34.42 25.09
N SER A 36 3.80 35.39 24.25
CA SER A 36 3.87 35.26 22.79
C SER A 36 5.31 35.26 22.25
N LEU A 37 6.27 35.87 22.96
CA LEU A 37 7.69 35.81 22.62
C LEU A 37 8.27 34.41 22.82
N ILE A 38 7.68 33.61 23.72
CA ILE A 38 8.06 32.22 23.91
C ILE A 38 7.41 31.42 22.77
N PRO A 39 8.16 30.69 21.95
CA PRO A 39 7.56 29.87 20.91
C PRO A 39 6.59 28.86 21.50
N GLN A 40 5.40 28.77 20.91
CA GLN A 40 4.32 27.87 21.33
C GLN A 40 4.76 26.41 21.50
N GLN A 41 5.81 26.00 20.77
CA GLN A 41 6.41 24.68 20.81
C GLN A 41 6.88 24.20 22.19
N TYR A 42 7.13 25.14 23.13
CA TYR A 42 7.71 24.81 24.43
C TYR A 42 6.67 24.65 25.56
N TYR A 43 5.46 25.19 25.40
CA TYR A 43 4.42 25.14 26.45
C TYR A 43 3.11 24.48 25.99
N VAL A 44 2.86 24.36 24.68
CA VAL A 44 1.73 23.58 24.16
C VAL A 44 2.23 22.17 23.87
N GLN A 45 1.61 21.17 24.49
CA GLN A 45 1.90 19.78 24.14
C GLN A 45 1.62 19.58 22.64
N PRO A 46 2.56 19.00 21.88
CA PRO A 46 2.35 18.78 20.46
C PRO A 46 1.08 17.98 20.28
N THR A 47 0.19 18.48 19.41
CA THR A 47 -1.07 17.79 19.14
C THR A 47 -0.76 16.36 18.69
N GLN A 48 -1.62 15.40 19.04
CA GLN A 48 -1.39 13.99 18.71
C GLN A 48 -1.08 13.81 17.21
N GLU A 49 -1.69 14.63 16.35
CA GLU A 49 -1.46 14.62 14.91
C GLU A 49 -0.08 15.10 14.49
N GLU A 50 0.50 16.10 15.16
CA GLU A 50 1.84 16.65 14.88
C GLU A 50 2.92 15.75 15.46
N ALA A 51 2.69 15.23 16.66
CA ALA A 51 3.50 14.15 17.21
C ALA A 51 3.56 13.03 16.17
N ASP A 52 2.42 12.45 15.80
CA ASP A 52 2.33 11.36 14.82
C ASP A 52 2.97 11.73 13.47
N SER A 53 2.92 12.98 13.03
CA SER A 53 3.57 13.40 11.76
C SER A 53 5.09 13.32 11.83
N ARG A 54 5.67 13.64 13.00
CA ARG A 54 7.11 13.67 13.20
C ARG A 54 7.73 12.27 13.28
N TRP A 55 7.02 11.31 13.90
CA TRP A 55 7.52 9.94 14.10
C TRP A 55 6.83 8.87 13.25
N MET A 56 5.62 9.11 12.73
CA MET A 56 4.88 8.21 11.83
C MET A 56 4.78 8.72 10.38
N LYS A 57 5.92 9.10 9.79
CA LYS A 57 6.02 9.59 8.39
C LYS A 57 5.40 8.65 7.33
N ASN A 58 5.17 7.38 7.67
CA ASN A 58 4.61 6.36 6.77
C ASN A 58 3.19 5.89 7.10
N LYS A 59 2.57 6.39 8.19
CA LYS A 59 1.21 5.98 8.58
C LYS A 59 0.13 6.84 7.90
N LYS A 60 0.47 8.08 7.52
CA LYS A 60 -0.39 9.01 6.77
C LYS A 60 -0.32 8.86 5.25
N ARG A 61 -0.08 7.65 4.72
CA ARG A 61 -0.57 7.37 3.36
C ARG A 61 -2.08 7.19 3.51
N LYS A 62 -2.84 8.30 3.42
CA LYS A 62 -4.31 8.29 3.35
C LYS A 62 -4.71 7.05 2.59
N THR A 63 -5.48 6.17 3.21
CA THR A 63 -5.82 4.91 2.57
C THR A 63 -6.48 5.25 1.23
N GLY A 64 -6.32 4.39 0.22
CA GLY A 64 -6.85 4.68 -1.11
C GLY A 64 -8.37 4.89 -1.14
N GLU A 65 -9.06 4.63 -0.02
CA GLU A 65 -10.48 4.88 0.23
C GLU A 65 -10.71 6.29 0.75
N GLU A 66 -9.98 6.76 1.77
CA GLU A 66 -10.04 8.15 2.25
C GLU A 66 -9.78 9.18 1.15
N ILE A 67 -8.84 8.90 0.22
CA ILE A 67 -8.58 9.77 -0.93
C ILE A 67 -9.75 9.78 -1.92
N LYS A 68 -10.45 8.65 -2.08
CA LYS A 68 -11.62 8.56 -2.95
C LYS A 68 -12.84 9.23 -2.33
N GLU A 69 -13.03 9.09 -1.03
CA GLU A 69 -14.11 9.74 -0.29
C GLU A 69 -13.92 11.25 -0.29
N HIS A 70 -12.71 11.75 -0.05
CA HIS A 70 -12.42 13.17 -0.17
C HIS A 70 -12.63 13.68 -1.60
N LYS A 71 -12.28 12.90 -2.63
CA LYS A 71 -12.58 13.27 -4.03
C LYS A 71 -14.07 13.20 -4.38
N ARG A 72 -14.84 12.32 -3.74
CA ARG A 72 -16.30 12.24 -3.90
C ARG A 72 -16.98 13.41 -3.22
N LYS A 73 -16.60 13.72 -1.98
CA LYS A 73 -17.08 14.88 -1.23
C LYS A 73 -16.79 16.19 -1.96
N VAL A 74 -15.56 16.40 -2.42
CA VAL A 74 -15.21 17.59 -3.22
C VAL A 74 -16.01 17.66 -4.53
N LYS A 75 -16.32 16.53 -5.18
CA LYS A 75 -17.18 16.53 -6.36
C LYS A 75 -18.64 16.81 -6.04
N GLN A 76 -19.12 16.34 -4.89
CA GLN A 76 -20.47 16.55 -4.41
C GLN A 76 -20.65 18.03 -4.04
N GLU A 77 -19.74 18.58 -3.23
CA GLU A 77 -19.70 20.00 -2.88
C GLU A 77 -19.57 20.91 -4.11
N LYS A 78 -18.93 20.44 -5.19
CA LYS A 78 -18.84 21.18 -6.46
C LYS A 78 -20.12 21.10 -7.32
N LEU A 79 -20.96 20.10 -7.09
CA LEU A 79 -22.23 19.87 -7.81
C LEU A 79 -23.46 20.31 -6.98
N ASP A 80 -23.26 20.70 -5.73
CA ASP A 80 -24.33 21.25 -4.89
C ASP A 80 -24.65 22.68 -5.35
N PRO A 81 -25.91 22.98 -5.72
CA PRO A 81 -26.32 24.27 -6.27
C PRO A 81 -26.17 25.42 -5.26
N ASP A 82 -26.19 25.12 -3.96
CA ASP A 82 -26.04 26.10 -2.88
C ASP A 82 -24.62 26.65 -2.75
N ASN A 83 -23.60 25.94 -3.28
CA ASN A 83 -22.20 26.36 -3.25
C ASN A 83 -21.73 27.06 -4.54
N LEU A 84 -22.60 27.20 -5.53
CA LEU A 84 -22.34 27.98 -6.74
C LEU A 84 -22.84 29.41 -6.51
N PRO A 85 -21.96 30.43 -6.50
CA PRO A 85 -22.41 31.81 -6.36
C PRO A 85 -23.15 32.22 -7.63
N GLY A 86 -24.48 32.24 -7.59
CA GLY A 86 -25.32 32.73 -8.69
C GLY A 86 -26.65 32.02 -8.93
N ALA A 87 -27.02 30.97 -8.19
CA ALA A 87 -28.30 30.27 -8.37
C ALA A 87 -29.43 30.87 -7.50
N ALA A 88 -29.65 32.16 -7.62
CA ALA A 88 -30.94 32.79 -7.32
C ALA A 88 -31.43 33.40 -8.63
N VAL A 89 -32.02 32.56 -9.48
CA VAL A 89 -32.74 33.03 -10.67
C VAL A 89 -34.22 32.87 -10.40
N GLU A 90 -34.81 34.04 -10.29
CA GLU A 90 -36.22 34.38 -10.20
C GLU A 90 -37.07 33.54 -11.15
N THR A 91 -38.16 33.01 -10.62
CA THR A 91 -39.20 32.33 -11.39
C THR A 91 -40.20 33.39 -11.82
N GLU A 92 -39.95 34.03 -12.96
CA GLU A 92 -40.96 34.86 -13.62
C GLU A 92 -41.73 34.01 -14.63
N THR A 93 -43.05 34.03 -14.46
CA THR A 93 -44.07 33.40 -15.27
C THR A 93 -44.25 34.19 -16.56
N GLU A 94 -43.90 33.61 -17.72
CA GLU A 94 -44.19 34.24 -19.01
C GLU A 94 -45.62 33.94 -19.48
N GLU A 95 -46.38 35.01 -19.67
CA GLU A 95 -47.67 35.04 -20.34
C GLU A 95 -47.53 34.81 -21.85
N ALA A 96 -48.54 34.14 -22.42
CA ALA A 96 -48.64 33.83 -23.83
C ALA A 96 -49.06 35.05 -24.67
N VAL A 97 -48.33 35.31 -25.76
CA VAL A 97 -48.79 36.15 -26.87
C VAL A 97 -48.89 35.33 -28.14
N VAL A 98 -50.13 35.19 -28.60
CA VAL A 98 -50.57 34.57 -29.85
C VAL A 98 -50.29 35.52 -31.01
N ALA A 99 -49.69 35.04 -32.09
CA ALA A 99 -49.65 35.74 -33.37
C ALA A 99 -49.86 34.77 -34.55
N GLU A 100 -50.87 35.13 -35.35
CA GLU A 100 -51.57 34.45 -36.44
C GLU A 100 -50.75 33.96 -37.64
N LEU A 101 -51.30 32.90 -38.25
CA LEU A 101 -51.03 32.34 -39.59
C LEU A 101 -51.77 33.12 -40.70
N PRO A 102 -51.28 33.09 -41.95
CA PRO A 102 -52.15 33.19 -43.14
C PRO A 102 -52.29 31.87 -43.94
N PRO A 103 -53.33 31.74 -44.81
CA PRO A 103 -53.98 30.47 -45.16
C PRO A 103 -53.67 29.86 -46.55
N ALA A 104 -53.84 28.52 -46.59
CA ALA A 104 -54.43 27.64 -47.62
C ALA A 104 -54.00 27.68 -49.11
N LEU A 105 -53.48 26.53 -49.58
CA LEU A 105 -53.53 26.05 -50.96
C LEU A 105 -53.95 24.55 -51.00
N PRO A 106 -54.53 24.06 -52.11
CA PRO A 106 -55.58 23.03 -52.12
C PRO A 106 -55.11 21.57 -52.04
N ALA A 107 -56.05 20.73 -51.61
CA ALA A 107 -55.91 19.29 -51.34
C ALA A 107 -55.39 18.48 -52.54
N TYR A 108 -54.24 17.82 -52.34
CA TYR A 108 -53.81 16.70 -53.17
C TYR A 108 -54.19 15.39 -52.48
N SER A 109 -54.71 14.46 -53.28
CA SER A 109 -55.13 13.09 -52.99
C SER A 109 -54.33 12.39 -51.88
N ALA A 110 -55.03 11.65 -51.01
CA ALA A 110 -54.45 10.85 -49.94
C ALA A 110 -53.31 9.95 -50.44
N LEU A 111 -52.10 10.19 -49.92
CA LEU A 111 -50.96 9.29 -50.09
C LEU A 111 -51.31 7.90 -49.50
N PRO A 112 -50.75 6.81 -50.07
CA PRO A 112 -50.91 5.47 -49.51
C PRO A 112 -50.51 5.48 -48.02
N PRO A 113 -51.20 4.70 -47.15
CA PRO A 113 -50.97 4.75 -45.72
C PRO A 113 -49.48 4.56 -45.46
N ALA A 114 -48.85 5.62 -44.93
CA ALA A 114 -47.45 5.58 -44.58
C ALA A 114 -47.23 4.34 -43.72
N ALA A 115 -46.32 3.45 -44.16
CA ALA A 115 -46.03 2.20 -43.47
C ALA A 115 -45.97 2.46 -41.96
N SER A 116 -46.72 1.67 -41.20
CA SER A 116 -46.96 1.89 -39.77
C SER A 116 -45.64 2.17 -39.04
N ILE A 117 -45.65 3.00 -37.99
CA ILE A 117 -44.42 3.37 -37.26
C ILE A 117 -43.65 2.11 -36.79
N SER A 118 -44.35 1.01 -36.52
CA SER A 118 -43.78 -0.32 -36.27
C SER A 118 -43.00 -0.88 -37.45
N ASP A 119 -43.49 -0.76 -38.68
CA ASP A 119 -42.79 -1.20 -39.89
C ASP A 119 -41.57 -0.33 -40.20
N LEU A 120 -41.65 0.97 -39.91
CA LEU A 120 -40.50 1.85 -40.03
C LEU A 120 -39.43 1.49 -38.99
N ARG A 121 -39.83 1.24 -37.74
CA ARG A 121 -38.94 0.80 -36.65
C ARG A 121 -38.34 -0.58 -36.93
N SER A 122 -39.10 -1.51 -37.51
CA SER A 122 -38.59 -2.84 -37.86
C SER A 122 -37.57 -2.74 -39.00
N ARG A 123 -37.88 -2.00 -40.08
CA ARG A 123 -36.93 -1.72 -41.17
C ARG A 123 -35.68 -1.02 -40.68
N MET A 124 -35.81 -0.06 -39.75
CA MET A 124 -34.67 0.64 -39.16
C MET A 124 -33.81 -0.32 -38.32
N ARG A 125 -34.42 -1.18 -37.49
CA ARG A 125 -33.71 -2.19 -36.69
C ARG A 125 -32.98 -3.19 -37.58
N SER A 126 -33.62 -3.73 -38.61
CA SER A 126 -32.98 -4.64 -39.57
C SER A 126 -31.81 -3.96 -40.30
N LYS A 127 -31.95 -2.67 -40.63
CA LYS A 127 -30.87 -1.90 -41.26
C LYS A 127 -29.72 -1.63 -40.29
N LEU A 128 -29.99 -1.27 -39.03
CA LEU A 128 -28.98 -1.15 -37.98
C LEU A 128 -28.26 -2.48 -37.72
N GLU A 129 -28.99 -3.59 -37.68
CA GLU A 129 -28.44 -4.93 -37.49
C GLU A 129 -27.55 -5.33 -38.67
N SER A 130 -27.93 -4.98 -39.90
CA SER A 130 -27.08 -5.18 -41.09
C SER A 130 -25.76 -4.41 -41.01
N PHE A 131 -25.79 -3.17 -40.52
CA PHE A 131 -24.57 -2.38 -40.30
C PHE A 131 -23.72 -2.91 -39.15
N GLN A 132 -24.34 -3.45 -38.10
CA GLN A 132 -23.64 -4.09 -36.99
C GLN A 132 -22.97 -5.40 -37.42
N LYS A 133 -23.67 -6.25 -38.18
CA LYS A 133 -23.13 -7.50 -38.76
C LYS A 133 -21.98 -7.22 -39.73
N ASN A 134 -22.12 -6.24 -40.62
CA ASN A 134 -21.05 -5.85 -41.55
C ASN A 134 -19.81 -5.25 -40.86
N ARG A 135 -19.94 -4.83 -39.59
CA ARG A 135 -18.84 -4.35 -38.76
C ARG A 135 -18.31 -5.42 -37.80
N ASN A 136 -18.80 -6.66 -37.90
CA ASN A 136 -18.55 -7.75 -36.94
C ASN A 136 -18.72 -7.27 -35.48
N PHE A 137 -19.75 -6.45 -35.24
CA PHE A 137 -20.05 -5.94 -33.91
C PHE A 137 -20.90 -6.95 -33.15
N ASP A 138 -20.25 -7.73 -32.29
CA ASP A 138 -20.91 -8.59 -31.32
C ASP A 138 -21.02 -7.86 -29.96
N PRO A 139 -22.22 -7.42 -29.53
CA PRO A 139 -22.38 -6.67 -28.27
C PRO A 139 -21.93 -7.52 -27.06
N ASN A 140 -22.18 -8.83 -27.10
CA ASN A 140 -21.79 -9.76 -26.03
C ASN A 140 -20.27 -10.02 -25.99
N SER A 141 -19.59 -9.98 -27.15
CA SER A 141 -18.13 -10.17 -27.23
C SER A 141 -17.38 -8.96 -26.71
N ARG A 142 -17.87 -7.75 -26.97
CA ARG A 142 -17.28 -6.51 -26.45
C ARG A 142 -17.39 -6.42 -24.93
N ASP A 143 -18.57 -6.69 -24.38
CA ASP A 143 -18.77 -6.65 -22.93
C ASP A 143 -17.98 -7.76 -22.21
N ALA A 144 -17.89 -8.95 -22.80
CA ALA A 144 -17.04 -10.03 -22.29
C ALA A 144 -15.54 -9.65 -22.33
N LEU A 145 -15.07 -9.02 -23.40
CA LEU A 145 -13.68 -8.54 -23.53
C LEU A 145 -13.37 -7.39 -22.57
N GLU A 146 -14.30 -6.46 -22.39
CA GLU A 146 -14.15 -5.37 -21.42
C GLU A 146 -14.21 -5.88 -19.98
N ALA A 147 -15.07 -6.86 -19.67
CA ALA A 147 -15.12 -7.55 -18.38
C ALA A 147 -13.80 -8.30 -18.10
N ALA A 148 -13.28 -9.04 -19.07
CA ALA A 148 -11.97 -9.71 -18.95
C ALA A 148 -10.82 -8.70 -18.75
N ARG A 149 -10.90 -7.52 -19.38
CA ARG A 149 -9.92 -6.43 -19.19
C ARG A 149 -10.04 -5.77 -17.81
N ARG A 150 -11.26 -5.64 -17.27
CA ARG A 150 -11.50 -5.18 -15.89
C ARG A 150 -11.02 -6.20 -14.87
N GLN A 151 -11.26 -7.50 -15.09
CA GLN A 151 -10.74 -8.59 -14.25
C GLN A 151 -9.22 -8.62 -14.25
N LYS A 152 -8.54 -8.57 -15.42
CA LYS A 152 -7.07 -8.50 -15.48
C LYS A 152 -6.49 -7.27 -14.76
N ARG A 153 -7.15 -6.11 -14.84
CA ARG A 153 -6.74 -4.92 -14.06
C ARG A 153 -7.00 -5.09 -12.56
N GLY A 154 -8.10 -5.73 -12.17
CA GLY A 154 -8.41 -6.08 -10.79
C GLY A 154 -7.36 -7.01 -10.21
N GLU A 155 -7.07 -8.11 -10.90
CA GLU A 155 -6.04 -9.08 -10.54
C GLU A 155 -4.65 -8.46 -10.41
N MET A 156 -4.24 -7.57 -11.34
CA MET A 156 -2.97 -6.85 -11.22
C MET A 156 -2.92 -5.94 -9.99
N ARG A 157 -4.03 -5.31 -9.65
CA ARG A 157 -4.14 -4.45 -8.46
C ARG A 157 -4.11 -5.28 -7.18
N ASP A 158 -4.74 -6.45 -7.20
CA ASP A 158 -4.79 -7.37 -6.05
C ASP A 158 -3.46 -8.11 -5.87
N LYS A 159 -2.76 -8.47 -6.94
CA LYS A 159 -1.37 -8.97 -6.89
C LYS A 159 -0.44 -7.92 -6.27
N ARG A 160 -0.50 -6.66 -6.73
CA ARG A 160 0.29 -5.56 -6.14
C ARG A 160 -0.05 -5.28 -4.67
N ARG A 161 -1.31 -5.48 -4.26
CA ARG A 161 -1.74 -5.38 -2.86
C ARG A 161 -1.22 -6.56 -2.03
N LYS A 162 -1.28 -7.78 -2.55
CA LYS A 162 -0.75 -9.00 -1.91
C LYS A 162 0.76 -8.93 -1.75
N GLU A 163 1.49 -8.56 -2.81
CA GLU A 163 2.95 -8.35 -2.77
C GLU A 163 3.34 -7.30 -1.72
N ARG A 164 2.66 -6.14 -1.69
CA ARG A 164 2.91 -5.12 -0.66
C ARG A 164 2.58 -5.62 0.76
N LYS A 165 1.54 -6.45 0.91
CA LYS A 165 1.14 -7.01 2.22
C LYS A 165 2.16 -8.07 2.69
N GLU A 166 2.65 -8.90 1.78
CA GLU A 166 3.70 -9.90 2.06
C GLU A 166 5.06 -9.24 2.31
N GLU A 167 5.41 -8.19 1.57
CA GLU A 167 6.61 -7.38 1.83
C GLU A 167 6.54 -6.71 3.21
N ARG A 168 5.38 -6.16 3.60
CA ARG A 168 5.18 -5.64 4.97
C ARG A 168 5.24 -6.74 6.04
N ARG A 169 4.72 -7.93 5.75
CA ARG A 169 4.81 -9.07 6.68
C ARG A 169 6.26 -9.52 6.85
N LYS A 170 7.00 -9.62 5.74
CA LYS A 170 8.41 -9.98 5.70
C LYS A 170 9.28 -8.91 6.36
N ALA A 171 9.02 -7.63 6.12
CA ALA A 171 9.68 -6.53 6.83
C ALA A 171 9.38 -6.54 8.34
N ARG A 172 8.15 -6.87 8.75
CA ARG A 172 7.81 -7.01 10.18
C ARG A 172 8.48 -8.23 10.83
N GLU A 173 8.66 -9.31 10.07
CA GLU A 173 9.36 -10.53 10.50
C GLU A 173 10.90 -10.32 10.54
N GLU A 174 11.45 -9.51 9.64
CA GLU A 174 12.86 -9.09 9.66
C GLU A 174 13.14 -8.02 10.74
N VAL A 175 12.16 -7.20 11.12
CA VAL A 175 12.26 -6.17 12.16
C VAL A 175 11.89 -6.70 13.57
N THR A 176 11.95 -8.01 13.82
CA THR A 176 12.02 -8.54 15.20
C THR A 176 13.41 -8.36 15.83
N ALA A 177 14.14 -7.32 15.41
CA ALA A 177 15.26 -6.77 16.17
C ALA A 177 14.67 -5.95 17.34
N LYS A 178 15.11 -6.29 18.55
CA LYS A 178 14.66 -5.73 19.82
C LYS A 178 14.56 -4.19 19.76
N PRO A 179 13.50 -3.55 20.30
CA PRO A 179 13.47 -2.11 20.41
C PRO A 179 14.68 -1.65 21.25
N ALA A 180 15.45 -0.71 20.73
CA ALA A 180 16.50 -0.05 21.48
C ALA A 180 15.86 0.63 22.71
N LYS A 181 16.44 0.36 23.87
CA LYS A 181 16.01 0.91 25.16
C LYS A 181 16.34 2.41 25.12
N ASN A 182 15.39 3.25 24.74
CA ASN A 182 15.51 4.70 24.85
C ASN A 182 15.63 5.02 26.35
N GLN A 183 16.85 5.22 26.84
CA GLN A 183 17.03 5.71 28.20
C GLN A 183 16.62 7.17 28.22
N LEU A 184 15.54 7.44 28.94
CA LEU A 184 15.12 8.77 29.33
C LEU A 184 16.29 9.38 30.13
N LEU A 185 16.90 10.44 29.62
CA LEU A 185 17.95 11.17 30.36
C LEU A 185 17.27 12.02 31.43
N VAL A 186 16.88 11.37 32.53
CA VAL A 186 16.48 12.06 33.76
C VAL A 186 17.78 12.40 34.50
N PRO A 187 18.04 13.67 34.85
CA PRO A 187 19.11 14.01 35.77
C PRO A 187 18.88 13.27 37.09
N GLN A 188 19.75 12.30 37.38
CA GLN A 188 19.74 11.60 38.66
C GLN A 188 20.13 12.60 39.75
N LEU A 189 19.15 13.00 40.58
CA LEU A 189 19.43 13.67 41.84
C LEU A 189 20.29 12.74 42.72
N PRO A 190 21.22 13.29 43.52
CA PRO A 190 21.96 12.52 44.50
C PRO A 190 20.97 11.78 45.39
N ARG A 191 21.13 10.46 45.49
CA ARG A 191 20.40 9.66 46.46
C ARG A 191 21.00 10.01 47.81
N GLU A 192 20.32 10.87 48.57
CA GLU A 192 20.59 11.12 49.98
C GLU A 192 20.59 9.75 50.68
N THR A 193 21.75 9.34 51.18
CA THR A 193 21.97 8.15 51.99
C THR A 193 21.41 8.41 53.39
N GLY A 194 20.08 8.40 53.48
CA GLY A 194 19.36 8.24 54.74
C GLY A 194 18.99 6.77 54.89
N GLU A 195 19.68 6.08 55.80
CA GLU A 195 19.40 4.74 56.32
C GLU A 195 19.81 3.56 55.42
N ASP A 196 21.03 3.09 55.65
CA ASP A 196 21.55 1.81 55.16
C ASP A 196 20.78 0.63 55.74
N ILE A 197 19.67 0.25 55.11
CA ILE A 197 19.09 -1.07 55.29
C ILE A 197 19.99 -2.06 54.53
N THR A 198 21.00 -2.57 55.23
CA THR A 198 21.85 -3.66 54.74
C THR A 198 21.04 -4.95 54.69
N LEU A 199 20.38 -5.20 53.56
CA LEU A 199 19.80 -6.51 53.30
C LEU A 199 20.95 -7.52 53.12
N PRO A 200 20.94 -8.66 53.82
CA PRO A 200 21.96 -9.69 53.63
C PRO A 200 21.84 -10.25 52.20
N ALA A 201 22.74 -9.82 51.33
CA ALA A 201 22.88 -10.37 49.99
C ALA A 201 23.48 -11.77 50.09
N VAL A 202 22.64 -12.80 49.94
CA VAL A 202 23.08 -14.19 49.85
C VAL A 202 23.86 -14.35 48.54
N ALA A 203 25.18 -14.28 48.63
CA ALA A 203 26.07 -14.56 47.51
C ALA A 203 26.05 -16.07 47.22
N LEU A 204 25.53 -16.45 46.05
CA LEU A 204 25.59 -17.82 45.59
C LEU A 204 27.07 -18.24 45.41
N PRO A 205 27.45 -19.50 45.73
CA PRO A 205 28.84 -19.96 45.71
C PRO A 205 29.53 -19.85 44.33
N SER A 206 28.77 -19.64 43.24
CA SER A 206 29.28 -19.41 41.89
C SER A 206 29.75 -17.96 41.64
N ALA A 207 29.29 -17.00 42.45
CA ALA A 207 29.58 -15.57 42.26
C ALA A 207 31.04 -15.18 42.59
N ALA A 208 31.75 -15.98 43.39
CA ALA A 208 33.13 -15.70 43.82
C ALA A 208 34.19 -15.95 42.73
N ARG A 209 33.82 -16.55 41.59
CA ARG A 209 34.74 -16.79 40.48
C ARG A 209 34.31 -15.89 39.33
N GLY A 210 35.12 -14.88 39.01
CA GLY A 210 35.01 -14.08 37.79
C GLY A 210 35.09 -14.97 36.55
N LYS A 211 33.97 -15.58 36.17
CA LYS A 211 33.87 -16.39 34.96
C LYS A 211 33.83 -15.44 33.78
N ALA A 212 34.84 -15.53 32.92
CA ALA A 212 34.82 -14.90 31.61
C ALA A 212 33.47 -15.22 30.92
N PRO A 213 32.85 -14.25 30.25
CA PRO A 213 31.57 -14.47 29.58
C PRO A 213 31.71 -15.64 28.61
N LEU A 214 30.82 -16.63 28.73
CA LEU A 214 30.77 -17.78 27.82
C LEU A 214 30.69 -17.27 26.37
N LYS A 215 31.60 -17.77 25.52
CA LYS A 215 31.67 -17.38 24.11
C LYS A 215 30.35 -17.76 23.44
N LYS A 216 29.59 -16.77 22.99
CA LYS A 216 28.34 -16.98 22.26
C LYS A 216 28.68 -17.48 20.86
N LEU A 217 28.49 -18.77 20.62
CA LEU A 217 28.65 -19.37 19.28
C LEU A 217 27.54 -18.84 18.38
N SER A 218 27.89 -18.01 17.39
CA SER A 218 26.93 -17.36 16.50
C SER A 218 26.38 -18.29 15.41
N ASN A 219 27.09 -19.37 15.08
CA ASN A 219 26.70 -20.34 14.05
C ASN A 219 26.06 -21.59 14.66
N ALA A 220 24.85 -21.93 14.20
CA ALA A 220 24.10 -23.10 14.66
C ALA A 220 24.84 -24.44 14.44
N ALA A 221 25.60 -24.59 13.35
CA ALA A 221 26.40 -25.80 13.10
C ALA A 221 27.57 -25.92 14.08
N GLN A 222 28.23 -24.80 14.39
CA GLN A 222 29.31 -24.77 15.39
C GLN A 222 28.76 -25.04 16.80
N ALA A 223 27.57 -24.53 17.11
CA ALA A 223 26.88 -24.82 18.37
C ALA A 223 26.52 -26.30 18.50
N LEU A 224 26.02 -26.96 17.43
CA LEU A 224 25.83 -28.42 17.44
C LEU A 224 27.12 -29.18 17.70
N ALA A 225 28.19 -28.86 16.95
CA ALA A 225 29.47 -29.51 17.13
C ALA A 225 30.04 -29.30 18.54
N HIS A 226 29.80 -28.12 19.13
CA HIS A 226 30.18 -27.85 20.51
C HIS A 226 29.40 -28.71 21.50
N LEU A 227 28.08 -28.86 21.32
CA LEU A 227 27.26 -29.74 22.16
C LEU A 227 27.65 -31.21 22.01
N GLU A 228 27.93 -31.67 20.80
CA GLU A 228 28.38 -33.05 20.56
C GLU A 228 29.72 -33.31 21.24
N LYS A 229 30.69 -32.39 21.12
CA LYS A 229 31.97 -32.45 21.83
C LYS A 229 31.78 -32.41 23.35
N HIS A 230 30.84 -31.61 23.82
CA HIS A 230 30.53 -31.49 25.24
C HIS A 230 29.93 -32.79 25.79
N ASN A 231 28.96 -33.37 25.10
CA ASN A 231 28.35 -34.63 25.47
C ASN A 231 29.36 -35.79 25.40
N ALA A 232 30.24 -35.79 24.41
CA ALA A 232 31.33 -36.76 24.31
C ALA A 232 32.30 -36.66 25.50
N LYS A 233 32.61 -35.44 25.96
CA LYS A 233 33.42 -35.23 27.17
C LYS A 233 32.70 -35.75 28.42
N LEU A 234 31.41 -35.46 28.58
CA LEU A 234 30.63 -35.99 29.71
C LEU A 234 30.55 -37.51 29.69
N ALA A 235 30.44 -38.13 28.51
CA ALA A 235 30.41 -39.57 28.35
C ALA A 235 31.76 -40.25 28.64
N ALA A 236 32.89 -39.53 28.47
CA ALA A 236 34.22 -40.04 28.76
C ALA A 236 34.60 -39.97 30.26
N LEU A 237 33.85 -39.21 31.07
CA LEU A 237 34.07 -39.10 32.51
C LEU A 237 33.41 -40.26 33.28
N PRO A 238 33.98 -40.70 34.43
CA PRO A 238 33.35 -41.70 35.28
C PRO A 238 32.03 -41.19 35.87
N GLU A 239 31.11 -42.10 36.20
CA GLU A 239 29.71 -41.76 36.54
C GLU A 239 29.56 -40.78 37.70
N GLU A 240 30.42 -40.85 38.71
CA GLU A 240 30.40 -39.93 39.85
C GLU A 240 30.75 -38.49 39.43
N LYS A 241 31.85 -38.32 38.68
CA LYS A 241 32.27 -37.01 38.17
C LYS A 241 31.31 -36.48 37.11
N ARG A 242 30.66 -37.37 36.36
CA ARG A 242 29.61 -37.01 35.40
C ARG A 242 28.40 -36.41 36.11
N LYS A 243 27.92 -37.03 37.19
CA LYS A 243 26.80 -36.50 37.99
C LYS A 243 27.15 -35.15 38.63
N GLU A 244 28.36 -35.01 39.17
CA GLU A 244 28.84 -33.73 39.73
C GLU A 244 28.93 -32.64 38.64
N ALA A 245 29.47 -32.98 37.46
CA ALA A 245 29.55 -32.07 36.32
C ALA A 245 28.16 -31.67 35.80
N GLU A 246 27.23 -32.61 35.67
CA GLU A 246 25.84 -32.36 35.26
C GLU A 246 25.12 -31.46 36.26
N GLN A 247 25.29 -31.68 37.57
CA GLN A 247 24.73 -30.82 38.61
C GLN A 247 25.33 -29.41 38.54
N ARG A 248 26.66 -29.30 38.45
CA ARG A 248 27.35 -28.01 38.34
C ARG A 248 26.90 -27.23 37.10
N GLU A 249 26.72 -27.91 35.97
CA GLU A 249 26.21 -27.30 34.75
C GLU A 249 24.76 -26.89 34.84
N LEU A 250 23.92 -27.69 35.50
CA LEU A 250 22.51 -27.35 35.72
C LEU A 250 22.40 -26.03 36.48
N TRP A 251 23.17 -25.89 37.57
CA TRP A 251 23.23 -24.65 38.35
C TRP A 251 23.84 -23.49 37.57
N ALA A 252 24.92 -23.71 36.82
CA ALA A 252 25.53 -22.67 35.99
C ALA A 252 24.58 -22.19 34.88
N LYS A 253 23.82 -23.09 34.24
CA LYS A 253 22.82 -22.75 33.22
C LYS A 253 21.61 -22.05 33.84
N ALA A 254 21.19 -22.44 35.05
CA ALA A 254 20.12 -21.76 35.78
C ALA A 254 20.54 -20.33 36.18
N GLU A 255 21.76 -20.16 36.68
CA GLU A 255 22.35 -18.85 37.01
C GLU A 255 22.47 -17.96 35.76
N GLU A 256 22.94 -18.51 34.63
CA GLU A 256 23.03 -17.73 33.38
C GLU A 256 21.64 -17.30 32.89
N ARG A 257 20.62 -18.18 32.98
CA ARG A 257 19.23 -17.81 32.65
C ARG A 257 18.67 -16.77 33.61
N ALA A 258 18.92 -16.89 34.91
CA ALA A 258 18.52 -15.92 35.93
C ALA A 258 19.18 -14.55 35.71
N ARG A 259 20.45 -14.54 35.27
CA ARG A 259 21.19 -13.34 34.83
C ARG A 259 20.64 -12.72 33.53
N GLY A 260 19.70 -13.40 32.84
CA GLY A 260 19.12 -12.97 31.57
C GLY A 260 19.92 -13.40 30.33
N GLY A 261 20.89 -14.30 30.49
CA GLY A 261 21.60 -14.97 29.41
C GLY A 261 20.69 -15.97 28.69
N LYS A 262 20.75 -15.98 27.35
CA LYS A 262 20.01 -16.94 26.52
C LYS A 262 20.87 -18.18 26.30
N VAL A 263 20.56 -19.26 27.02
CA VAL A 263 21.21 -20.57 26.87
C VAL A 263 20.53 -21.33 25.72
N ALA A 264 21.26 -21.55 24.62
CA ALA A 264 20.73 -22.12 23.37
C ALA A 264 21.34 -23.49 23.06
N ASP A 265 21.18 -24.45 23.98
CA ASP A 265 21.89 -25.74 23.99
C ASP A 265 21.00 -26.93 23.56
N GLU A 266 19.87 -26.68 22.90
CA GLU A 266 18.93 -27.73 22.50
C GLU A 266 19.31 -28.35 21.15
N ALA A 267 19.72 -29.63 21.17
CA ALA A 267 20.16 -30.35 19.97
C ALA A 267 19.11 -30.37 18.85
N THR A 268 17.81 -30.52 19.18
CA THR A 268 16.74 -30.56 18.18
C THR A 268 16.51 -29.20 17.53
N VAL A 269 16.57 -28.11 18.30
CA VAL A 269 16.41 -26.73 17.81
C VAL A 269 17.59 -26.34 16.94
N LEU A 270 18.81 -26.68 17.35
CA LEU A 270 20.02 -26.41 16.59
C LEU A 270 20.07 -27.21 15.28
N LYS A 271 19.66 -28.50 15.28
CA LYS A 271 19.48 -29.29 14.05
C LYS A 271 18.45 -28.66 13.10
N LYS A 272 17.34 -28.15 13.64
CA LYS A 272 16.34 -27.40 12.84
C LYS A 272 16.92 -26.09 12.31
N ALA A 273 17.77 -25.40 13.07
CA ALA A 273 18.43 -24.16 12.64
C ALA A 273 19.40 -24.40 11.49
N VAL A 274 20.23 -25.44 11.57
CA VAL A 274 21.11 -25.86 10.47
C VAL A 274 20.29 -26.18 9.22
N LYS A 275 19.24 -27.01 9.33
CA LYS A 275 18.36 -27.33 8.19
C LYS A 275 17.68 -26.10 7.58
N ARG A 276 17.30 -25.10 8.40
CA ARG A 276 16.71 -23.85 7.91
C ARG A 276 17.73 -23.03 7.10
N GLU A 277 18.96 -22.93 7.59
CA GLU A 277 20.04 -22.26 6.87
C GLU A 277 20.39 -22.97 5.57
N GLU A 278 20.52 -24.30 5.57
CA GLU A 278 20.74 -25.09 4.35
C GLU A 278 19.63 -24.86 3.32
N LYS A 279 18.36 -24.92 3.73
CA LYS A 279 17.22 -24.64 2.84
C LYS A 279 17.26 -23.22 2.29
N ARG A 280 17.65 -22.22 3.10
CA ARG A 280 17.81 -20.84 2.66
C ARG A 280 18.91 -20.73 1.60
N LYS A 281 20.04 -21.40 1.82
CA LYS A 281 21.16 -21.43 0.86
C LYS A 281 20.79 -22.16 -0.43
N LEU A 282 20.08 -23.29 -0.35
CA LEU A 282 19.56 -24.02 -1.51
C LEU A 282 18.63 -23.14 -2.35
N LYS A 283 17.64 -22.49 -1.72
CA LYS A 283 16.72 -21.56 -2.43
C LYS A 283 17.48 -20.41 -3.09
N SER A 284 18.47 -19.84 -2.39
CA SER A 284 19.31 -18.81 -3.02
C SER A 284 20.13 -19.37 -4.18
N GLY A 285 20.74 -20.55 -4.04
CA GLY A 285 21.50 -21.19 -5.12
C GLY A 285 20.64 -21.44 -6.37
N GLN A 286 19.43 -21.99 -6.17
CA GLN A 286 18.44 -22.20 -7.24
C GLN A 286 18.05 -20.89 -7.91
N ALA A 287 17.71 -19.84 -7.14
CA ALA A 287 17.34 -18.54 -7.70
C ALA A 287 18.48 -17.90 -8.51
N TRP A 288 19.73 -18.08 -8.10
CA TRP A 288 20.88 -17.60 -8.87
C TRP A 288 21.12 -18.42 -10.14
N ALA A 289 20.92 -19.74 -10.09
CA ALA A 289 20.99 -20.60 -11.27
C ALA A 289 19.89 -20.29 -12.29
N GLU A 290 18.65 -20.05 -11.83
CA GLU A 290 17.53 -19.63 -12.69
C GLU A 290 17.80 -18.29 -13.37
N ARG A 291 18.34 -17.30 -12.64
CA ARG A 291 18.74 -16.01 -13.23
C ARG A 291 19.81 -16.15 -14.30
N LYS A 292 20.81 -17.00 -14.08
CA LYS A 292 21.85 -17.29 -15.10
C LYS A 292 21.23 -17.93 -16.33
N ARG A 293 20.35 -18.92 -16.14
CA ARG A 293 19.64 -19.59 -17.24
C ARG A 293 18.74 -18.64 -18.02
N GLU A 294 18.03 -17.74 -17.35
CA GLU A 294 17.18 -16.73 -18.00
C GLU A 294 18.03 -15.74 -18.81
N LEU A 295 19.16 -15.30 -18.26
CA LEU A 295 20.11 -14.45 -18.95
C LEU A 295 20.67 -15.14 -20.20
N GLU A 296 21.14 -16.39 -20.07
CA GLU A 296 21.62 -17.18 -21.21
C GLU A 296 20.51 -17.41 -22.25
N ALA A 297 19.29 -17.75 -21.83
CA ALA A 297 18.17 -17.91 -22.74
C ALA A 297 17.82 -16.60 -23.48
N SER A 298 17.88 -15.46 -22.80
CA SER A 298 17.65 -14.14 -23.40
C SER A 298 18.76 -13.78 -24.41
N GLN A 299 20.01 -14.07 -24.09
CA GLN A 299 21.16 -13.90 -24.99
C GLN A 299 21.01 -14.81 -26.22
N GLN A 300 20.71 -16.09 -26.02
CA GLN A 300 20.48 -17.06 -27.09
C GLN A 300 19.28 -16.66 -27.96
N ALA A 301 18.18 -16.17 -27.40
CA ALA A 301 17.04 -15.68 -28.16
C ALA A 301 17.42 -14.46 -29.02
N SER A 302 18.24 -13.55 -28.49
CA SER A 302 18.75 -12.40 -29.25
C SER A 302 19.69 -12.82 -30.38
N ILE A 303 20.60 -13.76 -30.12
CA ILE A 303 21.50 -14.34 -31.14
C ILE A 303 20.69 -15.06 -32.22
N LYS A 304 19.73 -15.91 -31.85
CA LYS A 304 18.83 -16.61 -32.78
C LYS A 304 18.09 -15.61 -33.67
N LYS A 305 17.47 -14.58 -33.08
CA LYS A 305 16.83 -13.51 -33.86
C LYS A 305 17.78 -12.84 -34.85
N ARG A 306 19.02 -12.56 -34.48
CA ARG A 306 20.02 -12.00 -35.42
C ARG A 306 20.33 -12.98 -36.54
N ASN A 307 20.56 -14.25 -36.22
CA ASN A 307 20.85 -15.30 -37.20
C ASN A 307 19.68 -15.51 -38.17
N ASP A 308 18.45 -15.55 -37.68
CA ASP A 308 17.24 -15.68 -38.50
C ASP A 308 17.07 -14.47 -39.43
N ASN A 309 17.35 -13.26 -38.94
CA ASN A 309 17.31 -12.05 -39.78
C ASN A 309 18.42 -12.05 -40.85
N ILE A 310 19.63 -12.52 -40.52
CA ILE A 310 20.73 -12.68 -41.48
C ILE A 310 20.35 -13.72 -42.54
N ALA A 311 19.83 -14.88 -42.11
CA ALA A 311 19.38 -15.93 -43.01
C ALA A 311 18.24 -15.44 -43.93
N ALA A 312 17.24 -14.75 -43.38
CA ALA A 312 16.16 -14.17 -44.17
C ALA A 312 16.66 -13.15 -45.21
N ARG A 313 17.66 -12.32 -44.85
CA ARG A 313 18.31 -11.39 -45.81
C ARG A 313 19.08 -12.13 -46.89
N LEU A 314 19.79 -13.20 -46.55
CA LEU A 314 20.52 -14.03 -47.52
C LEU A 314 19.55 -14.75 -48.47
N GLN A 315 18.45 -15.31 -47.95
CA GLN A 315 17.40 -15.93 -48.76
C GLN A 315 16.75 -14.90 -49.69
N ALA A 316 16.39 -13.72 -49.19
CA ALA A 316 15.84 -12.65 -50.03
C ALA A 316 16.81 -12.22 -51.15
N ARG A 317 18.12 -12.19 -50.88
CA ARG A 317 19.15 -11.94 -51.92
C ARG A 317 19.20 -13.09 -52.94
N ARG A 318 19.11 -14.34 -52.51
CA ARG A 318 19.10 -15.52 -53.39
C ARG A 318 17.84 -15.58 -54.25
N ASP A 319 16.67 -15.27 -53.68
CA ASP A 319 15.40 -15.20 -54.40
C ASP A 319 15.39 -14.08 -55.44
N LYS A 320 15.97 -12.92 -55.11
CA LYS A 320 16.18 -11.82 -56.06
C LYS A 320 17.12 -12.21 -57.19
N LYS A 321 18.21 -12.94 -56.90
CA LYS A 321 19.17 -13.42 -57.91
C LYS A 321 18.59 -14.53 -58.80
N SER A 322 17.68 -15.35 -58.27
CA SER A 322 17.01 -16.43 -59.02
C SER A 322 15.74 -16.00 -59.74
N GLY A 323 15.41 -14.70 -59.77
CA GLY A 323 14.29 -14.17 -60.56
C GLY A 323 12.89 -14.55 -60.08
N LYS A 324 12.76 -15.23 -58.92
CA LYS A 324 11.47 -15.66 -58.36
C LYS A 324 10.62 -14.51 -57.80
N SER A 325 11.17 -13.30 -57.71
CA SER A 325 10.45 -12.14 -57.17
C SER A 325 9.69 -11.35 -58.24
N ALA A 326 8.67 -11.93 -58.88
CA ALA A 326 7.59 -11.16 -59.52
C ALA A 326 6.40 -12.00 -60.01
N LYS A 327 6.63 -13.21 -60.55
CA LYS A 327 5.60 -13.89 -61.36
C LYS A 327 4.63 -14.75 -60.54
N ASP A 328 5.07 -15.38 -59.46
CA ASP A 328 4.23 -16.34 -58.72
C ASP A 328 3.35 -15.71 -57.63
N LYS A 329 3.65 -14.49 -57.17
CA LYS A 329 2.77 -13.73 -56.26
C LYS A 329 1.64 -12.96 -56.99
N ALA A 330 1.69 -12.88 -58.32
CA ALA A 330 0.64 -12.24 -59.13
C ALA A 330 -0.55 -13.18 -59.41
N ALA A 331 -0.34 -14.50 -59.46
CA ALA A 331 -1.41 -15.48 -59.70
C ALA A 331 -2.33 -15.66 -58.47
N ALA A 332 -1.80 -15.61 -57.25
CA ALA A 332 -2.60 -15.74 -56.02
C ALA A 332 -3.38 -14.48 -55.61
N LYS A 333 -3.17 -13.34 -56.32
CA LYS A 333 -3.81 -12.04 -56.03
C LYS A 333 -4.84 -11.59 -57.07
N LYS A 334 -5.21 -12.43 -58.05
CA LYS A 334 -6.20 -12.08 -59.09
C LYS A 334 -7.67 -12.19 -58.64
N GLY A 335 -7.94 -12.30 -57.33
CA GLY A 335 -9.28 -12.35 -56.75
C GLY A 335 -9.58 -11.30 -55.67
N LYS A 336 -8.65 -10.38 -55.37
CA LYS A 336 -8.85 -9.32 -54.35
C LYS A 336 -8.61 -7.96 -54.98
N GLY A 337 -9.70 -7.29 -55.32
CA GLY A 337 -9.73 -5.89 -55.71
C GLY A 337 -8.97 -5.03 -54.70
N ARG A 338 -8.28 -4.02 -55.22
CA ARG A 338 -7.46 -3.11 -54.43
C ARG A 338 -8.32 -2.38 -53.37
N PRO A 339 -7.86 -2.29 -52.12
CA PRO A 339 -8.54 -1.49 -51.09
C PRO A 339 -8.21 -0.02 -51.36
N GLY A 340 -9.07 0.67 -52.10
CA GLY A 340 -8.85 2.08 -52.46
C GLY A 340 -9.81 2.60 -53.52
N PHE A 341 -10.94 3.11 -53.05
CA PHE A 341 -11.63 4.32 -53.52
C PHE A 341 -12.21 4.46 -54.93
N GLU A 342 -12.07 3.54 -55.89
CA GLU A 342 -12.79 3.70 -57.17
C GLU A 342 -13.74 2.54 -57.47
N GLY A 343 -15.00 2.75 -57.06
CA GLY A 343 -16.13 1.90 -57.42
C GLY A 343 -16.35 1.90 -58.93
N LYS A 344 -16.31 0.71 -59.52
CA LYS A 344 -16.70 0.46 -60.91
C LYS A 344 -18.21 0.75 -61.03
N LYS A 345 -18.58 1.92 -61.55
CA LYS A 345 -19.95 2.22 -61.98
C LYS A 345 -20.37 1.19 -63.04
N LYS A 346 -21.30 0.29 -62.71
CA LYS A 346 -22.12 -0.37 -63.73
C LYS A 346 -23.21 0.62 -64.13
N ARG A 347 -23.14 1.10 -65.37
CA ARG A 347 -24.29 1.70 -66.05
C ARG A 347 -25.31 0.59 -66.37
N ALA A 348 -26.55 1.05 -66.51
CA ALA A 348 -27.82 0.35 -66.74
C ALA A 348 -27.74 -0.99 -67.47
#